data_AF-A0A267G359-F1
#
_entry.id   AF-A0A267G359-F1
#
_cell.length_a   1.000
_cell.length_b   1.000
_cell.length_c   1.000
_cell.angle_alpha   90.00
_cell.angle_beta   90.00
_cell.angle_gamma   90.00
#
_symmetry.space_group_name_H-M   'P 1'
#
loop_
_entity.id
_entity.type
_entity.pdbx_description
1 polymer ?
#
loop_
_entity_poly.entity_id
_entity_poly.type
_entity_poly.pdbx_seq_one_letter_code
_entity_poly.pdbx_strand_id
1 'polypeptide(L)'
;MKAQKIYNEFVAFQAPREVNLDSTTRLATINAMGSPDGHLFEQAQKRIQALMEKDSYQRFLRSEVYQNHLRDAAKSNPGSSSASTSLGGH
;
A
#
# COMPACT_ATOMS: atom_id res chain seq x y z
N MET A 1 8.00 -8.70 23.18
CA MET A 1 6.68 -8.10 22.93
C MET A 1 6.55 -7.68 21.46
N LYS A 2 5.33 -7.59 20.90
CA LYS A 2 5.07 -7.27 19.48
C LYS A 2 5.56 -5.86 19.10
N ALA A 3 5.34 -4.87 19.97
CA ALA A 3 5.80 -3.49 19.78
C ALA A 3 7.32 -3.40 19.53
N GLN A 4 8.14 -4.03 20.38
CA GLN A 4 9.60 -4.03 20.22
C GLN A 4 10.06 -4.62 18.88
N LYS A 5 9.40 -5.69 18.41
CA LYS A 5 9.74 -6.30 17.12
C LYS A 5 9.46 -5.33 15.97
N ILE A 6 8.27 -4.70 15.95
CA ILE A 6 7.91 -3.70 14.94
C ILE A 6 8.88 -2.53 14.97
N TYR A 7 9.20 -2.02 16.17
CA TYR A 7 10.14 -0.92 16.33
C TYR A 7 11.53 -1.28 15.76
N ASN A 8 12.10 -2.42 16.16
CA ASN A 8 13.43 -2.84 15.72
C ASN A 8 13.50 -3.15 14.21
N GLU A 9 12.41 -3.63 13.61
CA GLU A 9 12.39 -4.02 12.20
C GLU A 9 12.13 -2.84 11.25
N PHE A 10 11.32 -1.87 11.67
CA PHE A 10 10.81 -0.81 10.78
C PHE A 10 11.07 0.63 11.23
N VAL A 11 11.30 0.91 12.51
CA VAL A 11 11.32 2.30 13.06
C VAL A 11 12.67 2.71 13.63
N ALA A 12 13.44 1.76 14.19
CA ALA A 12 14.76 2.04 14.72
C ALA A 12 15.67 2.65 13.65
N PHE A 13 16.62 3.48 14.06
CA PHE A 13 17.64 3.99 13.16
C PHE A 13 18.41 2.81 12.55
N GLN A 14 18.54 2.78 11.22
CA GLN A 14 19.18 1.68 10.49
C GLN A 14 18.48 0.32 10.66
N ALA A 15 17.17 0.33 10.93
CA ALA A 15 16.40 -0.90 10.95
C ALA A 15 16.49 -1.62 9.59
N PRO A 16 16.48 -2.96 9.56
CA PRO A 16 16.68 -3.73 8.32
C PRO A 16 15.61 -3.44 7.26
N ARG A 17 14.42 -2.99 7.68
CA ARG A 17 13.31 -2.60 6.81
C ARG A 17 12.80 -1.21 7.20
N GLU A 18 13.72 -0.31 7.52
CA GLU A 18 13.41 1.05 7.94
C GLU A 18 12.43 1.73 6.98
N VAL A 19 11.31 2.22 7.53
CA VAL A 19 10.31 2.95 6.76
C VAL A 19 10.61 4.44 6.75
N ASN A 20 10.23 5.13 5.66
CA ASN A 20 10.45 6.56 5.52
C ASN A 20 9.49 7.35 6.44
N LEU A 21 9.98 7.75 7.61
CA LEU A 21 9.26 8.56 8.60
C LEU A 21 9.96 9.90 8.81
N ASP A 22 9.19 10.98 8.91
CA ASP A 22 9.72 12.27 9.35
C ASP A 22 10.16 12.22 10.82
N SER A 23 11.09 13.11 11.16
CA SER A 23 11.72 13.15 12.48
C SER A 23 10.71 13.30 13.62
N THR A 24 9.66 14.10 13.42
CA THR A 24 8.61 14.34 14.41
C THR A 24 7.85 13.05 14.73
N THR A 25 7.38 12.35 13.70
CA THR A 25 6.64 11.09 13.86
C THR A 25 7.50 10.01 14.50
N ARG A 26 8.78 9.93 14.12
CA ARG A 26 9.72 8.96 14.70
C ARG A 26 9.92 9.20 16.20
N LEU A 27 10.16 10.45 16.61
CA LEU A 27 10.34 10.80 18.02
C LEU A 27 9.10 10.49 18.84
N ALA A 28 7.90 10.76 18.30
CA ALA A 28 6.65 10.41 18.96
C ALA A 28 6.53 8.89 19.20
N THR A 29 6.87 8.06 18.20
CA THR A 29 6.90 6.60 18.36
C THR A 29 7.94 6.14 19.38
N ILE A 30 9.15 6.73 19.39
CA ILE A 30 10.20 6.40 20.36
C ILE A 30 9.72 6.69 21.79
N ASN A 31 9.07 7.83 22.02
CA ASN A 31 8.58 8.20 23.35
C ASN A 31 7.47 7.25 23.83
N ALA A 32 6.55 6.88 22.94
CA ALA A 32 5.46 5.97 23.26
C ALA A 32 5.92 4.53 23.52
N MET A 33 7.14 4.13 23.11
CA MET A 33 7.71 2.82 23.44
C MET A 33 7.92 2.61 24.95
N GLY A 34 8.01 3.69 25.75
CA GLY A 34 8.13 3.60 27.21
C GLY A 34 6.86 3.05 27.89
N SER A 35 5.69 3.24 27.27
CA SER A 35 4.42 2.69 27.72
C SER A 35 3.57 2.29 26.51
N PRO A 36 3.86 1.13 25.87
CA PRO A 36 3.19 0.70 24.66
C PRO A 36 1.69 0.50 24.86
N ASP A 37 0.87 1.11 24.02
CA ASP A 37 -0.56 0.88 23.94
C ASP A 37 -0.98 0.43 22.53
N GLY A 38 -2.29 0.30 22.29
CA GLY A 38 -2.83 -0.08 20.99
C GLY A 38 -2.63 0.97 19.88
N HIS A 39 -2.26 2.21 20.24
CA HIS A 39 -2.14 3.36 19.35
C HIS A 39 -0.68 3.76 19.05
N LEU A 40 0.28 3.08 19.66
CA LEU A 40 1.73 3.31 19.55
C LEU A 40 2.24 3.64 18.14
N PHE A 41 1.73 2.96 17.12
CA PHE A 41 2.18 3.13 15.72
C PHE A 41 1.17 3.87 14.85
N GLU A 42 0.07 4.39 15.38
CA GLU A 42 -1.03 4.94 14.58
C GLU A 42 -0.58 6.12 13.71
N GLN A 43 0.22 7.03 14.26
CA GLN A 43 0.73 8.17 13.51
C GLN A 43 1.74 7.75 12.42
N ALA A 44 2.66 6.85 12.76
CA ALA A 44 3.62 6.29 11.81
C ALA A 44 2.90 5.56 10.66
N GLN A 45 1.90 4.74 10.98
CA GLN A 45 1.09 4.03 10.00
C GLN A 45 0.37 5.00 9.06
N LYS A 46 -0.29 6.04 9.59
CA LYS A 46 -0.96 7.07 8.76
C LYS A 46 0.03 7.74 7.80
N ARG A 47 1.25 8.05 8.26
CA ARG A 47 2.28 8.69 7.42
C ARG A 47 2.73 7.78 6.28
N ILE A 48 3.01 6.51 6.59
CA ILE A 48 3.43 5.51 5.59
C ILE A 48 2.30 5.23 4.61
N GLN A 49 1.06 5.09 5.09
CA GLN A 49 -0.09 4.90 4.22
C GLN A 49 -0.23 6.05 3.21
N ALA A 50 -0.17 7.30 3.66
CA ALA A 50 -0.25 8.45 2.74
C ALA A 50 0.90 8.47 1.71
N LEU A 51 2.11 8.04 2.10
CA LEU A 51 3.23 7.90 1.17
C LEU A 51 2.97 6.81 0.13
N MET A 52 2.49 5.65 0.57
CA MET A 52 2.13 4.55 -0.33
C MET A 52 1.00 4.96 -1.28
N GLU A 53 -0.06 5.60 -0.80
CA GLU A 53 -1.19 6.06 -1.61
C GLU A 53 -0.76 7.02 -2.72
N LYS A 54 0.18 7.92 -2.42
CA LYS A 54 0.67 8.92 -3.37
C LYS A 54 1.61 8.36 -4.43
N ASP A 55 2.44 7.38 -4.08
CA ASP A 55 3.47 6.86 -4.99
C ASP A 55 3.26 5.37 -5.33
N SER A 56 3.48 4.47 -4.37
CA SER A 56 3.50 3.03 -4.60
C SER A 56 2.17 2.51 -5.15
N TYR A 57 1.05 2.98 -4.61
CA TYR A 57 -0.29 2.60 -5.04
C TYR A 57 -0.60 3.11 -6.45
N GLN A 58 -0.27 4.38 -6.74
CA GLN A 58 -0.46 4.94 -8.10
C GLN A 58 0.37 4.16 -9.14
N ARG A 59 1.60 3.78 -8.82
CA ARG A 59 2.44 2.95 -9.69
C ARG A 59 1.89 1.54 -9.84
N PHE A 60 1.39 0.94 -8.75
CA PHE A 60 0.78 -0.38 -8.76
C PHE A 60 -0.41 -0.43 -9.72
N LEU A 61 -1.32 0.56 -9.69
CA LEU A 61 -2.47 0.63 -10.60
C LEU A 61 -2.08 0.72 -12.08
N ARG A 62 -0.89 1.25 -12.39
CA ARG A 62 -0.36 1.34 -13.76
C ARG A 62 0.54 0.16 -14.14
N SER A 63 0.90 -0.70 -13.18
CA SER A 63 1.81 -1.81 -13.42
C SER A 63 1.17 -2.92 -14.23
N GLU A 64 1.98 -3.64 -15.01
CA GLU A 64 1.52 -4.81 -15.78
C GLU A 64 0.92 -5.88 -14.87
N VAL A 65 1.39 -6.00 -13.62
CA VAL A 65 0.82 -6.94 -12.64
C VAL A 65 -0.68 -6.65 -12.48
N TYR A 66 -1.04 -5.42 -12.13
CA TYR A 66 -2.44 -5.04 -11.94
C TYR A 66 -3.23 -5.08 -13.25
N GLN A 67 -2.65 -4.60 -14.36
CA GLN A 67 -3.33 -4.61 -15.66
C GLN A 67 -3.62 -6.03 -16.17
N ASN A 68 -2.71 -6.99 -15.96
CA ASN A 68 -2.93 -8.39 -16.30
C ASN A 68 -4.02 -9.01 -15.44
N HIS A 69 -4.02 -8.76 -14.13
CA HIS A 69 -5.11 -9.21 -13.26
C HIS A 69 -6.48 -8.69 -13.71
N LEU A 70 -6.58 -7.42 -14.14
CA LEU A 70 -7.83 -6.87 -14.69
C LEU A 70 -8.24 -7.54 -16.01
N ARG A 71 -7.28 -7.79 -16.92
CA ARG A 71 -7.55 -8.49 -18.19
C ARG A 71 -8.05 -9.91 -17.94
N ASP A 72 -7.45 -10.63 -17.00
CA ASP A 72 -7.84 -12.00 -16.68
C ASP A 72 -9.20 -12.05 -15.99
N ALA A 73 -9.48 -11.09 -15.09
CA ALA A 73 -10.81 -10.91 -14.52
C ALA A 73 -11.88 -10.63 -15.60
N ALA A 74 -11.58 -9.78 -16.58
CA ALA A 74 -12.49 -9.49 -17.69
C ALA A 74 -12.74 -10.72 -18.58
N LYS A 75 -11.72 -11.56 -18.82
CA LYS A 75 -11.88 -12.82 -19.59
C LYS A 75 -12.68 -13.88 -18.82
N SER A 76 -12.57 -13.89 -17.48
CA SER A 76 -13.31 -14.81 -16.62
C SER A 76 -14.81 -14.48 -16.49
N ASN A 77 -15.24 -13.34 -17.01
CA ASN A 77 -16.64 -12.92 -17.05
C ASN A 77 -17.15 -12.91 -18.51
N PRO A 78 -17.81 -13.98 -19.01
CA PRO A 78 -18.24 -14.08 -20.42
C PRO A 78 -19.37 -13.12 -20.83
N GLY A 79 -19.76 -12.17 -19.96
CA GLY A 79 -20.98 -11.38 -20.10
C GLY A 79 -20.87 -10.02 -20.80
N SER A 80 -19.72 -9.62 -21.37
CA SER A 80 -19.61 -8.30 -22.04
C SER A 80 -18.93 -8.30 -23.41
N SER A 81 -18.92 -9.43 -24.13
CA SER A 81 -18.64 -9.44 -25.57
C SER A 81 -19.94 -9.54 -26.36
N SER A 82 -20.66 -8.42 -26.44
CA SER A 82 -21.70 -8.23 -27.44
C SER A 82 -21.64 -6.81 -27.99
N ALA A 83 -20.74 -6.60 -28.96
CA ALA A 83 -20.91 -5.62 -30.02
C ALA A 83 -20.07 -6.04 -31.23
N SER A 84 -20.59 -7.00 -31.99
CA SER A 84 -20.22 -7.21 -33.39
C SER A 84 -21.50 -7.55 -34.13
N THR A 85 -22.07 -6.62 -34.89
CA THR A 85 -22.83 -6.94 -36.11
C THR A 85 -22.94 -5.70 -37.00
N SER A 86 -22.13 -5.70 -38.07
CA SER A 86 -22.45 -5.32 -39.46
C SER A 86 -23.70 -4.48 -39.77
N LEU A 87 -23.51 -3.30 -40.39
CA LEU A 87 -24.37 -2.72 -41.45
C LEU A 87 -23.45 -2.63 -42.69
N GLY A 88 -23.62 -3.36 -43.79
CA GLY A 88 -24.73 -3.34 -44.75
C GLY A 88 -24.65 -2.04 -45.57
N GLY A 89 -24.53 -1.95 -46.89
CA GLY A 89 -24.50 -2.86 -48.04
C GLY A 89 -24.24 -1.97 -49.27
N HIS A 90 -23.86 -2.57 -50.39
CA HIS A 90 -23.72 -1.87 -51.67
C HIS A 90 -25.08 -1.48 -52.26
#